data_AF-A0A9Q3M7N1-F1
#
_entry.id   AF-A0A9Q3M7N1-F1
#
_cell.length_a   1.000
_cell.length_b   1.000
_cell.length_c   1.000
_cell.angle_alpha   90.00
_cell.angle_beta   90.00
_cell.angle_gamma   90.00
#
_symmetry.space_group_name_H-M   'P 1'
#
loop_
_entity.id
_entity.type
_entity.pdbx_description
1 polymer ?
#
loop_
_entity_poly.entity_id
_entity_poly.type
_entity_poly.pdbx_seq_one_letter_code
_entity_poly.pdbx_strand_id
1 'polypeptide(L)'
;MRTVEEWIGKTDDEKVPPRVRLRVFEKFGGICQLSGRKIMPGDEWDLDHIKAIWRGGEHRESNLHPALREKHREKSGDEQSEQAKADRVRKKHLGIWPSSRAKIKSRGFAKTRNAG
;
A
#
# COMPACT_ATOMS: atom_id res chain seq x y z
N MET A 1 -23.09 -25.83 9.29
CA MET A 1 -21.72 -25.39 8.97
C MET A 1 -21.12 -24.79 10.25
N ARG A 2 -19.92 -25.20 10.69
CA ARG A 2 -19.33 -24.64 11.92
C ARG A 2 -18.93 -23.18 11.67
N THR A 3 -19.25 -22.29 12.60
CA THR A 3 -18.76 -20.91 12.59
C THR A 3 -17.27 -20.92 12.91
N VAL A 4 -16.44 -20.51 11.96
CA VAL A 4 -15.00 -20.39 12.16
C VAL A 4 -14.71 -18.94 12.49
N GLU A 5 -14.04 -18.70 13.62
CA GLU A 5 -13.60 -17.36 13.98
C GLU A 5 -12.62 -16.81 12.94
N GLU A 6 -12.73 -15.51 12.70
CA GLU A 6 -11.83 -14.79 11.80
C GLU A 6 -10.40 -14.90 12.32
N TRP A 7 -9.46 -15.06 11.39
CA TRP A 7 -8.07 -14.94 11.77
C TRP A 7 -7.62 -13.48 11.84
N ILE A 8 -7.02 -13.12 12.98
CA ILE A 8 -6.35 -11.85 13.24
C ILE A 8 -4.91 -12.20 13.63
N GLY A 9 -3.94 -11.63 12.92
CA GLY A 9 -2.52 -11.78 13.24
C GLY A 9 -2.19 -11.13 14.57
N LYS A 10 -1.30 -11.75 15.35
CA LYS A 10 -0.73 -11.19 16.58
C LYS A 10 0.19 -10.01 16.27
N THR A 11 0.85 -10.07 15.10
CA THR A 11 1.75 -9.03 14.60
C THR A 11 1.50 -8.81 13.11
N ASP A 12 1.94 -7.65 12.62
CA ASP A 12 1.82 -7.27 11.21
C ASP A 12 2.66 -8.13 10.26
N ASP A 13 3.68 -8.82 10.80
CA ASP A 13 4.59 -9.72 10.08
C ASP A 13 4.23 -11.19 10.23
N GLU A 14 3.15 -11.53 10.95
CA GLU A 14 2.78 -12.92 11.17
C GLU A 14 2.44 -13.61 9.84
N LYS A 15 3.04 -14.80 9.61
CA LYS A 15 2.72 -15.56 8.41
C LYS A 15 1.27 -16.03 8.44
N VAL A 16 0.49 -15.61 7.45
CA VAL A 16 -0.90 -16.05 7.29
C VAL A 16 -0.99 -17.59 7.23
N PRO A 17 -1.72 -18.24 8.15
CA PRO A 17 -1.83 -19.70 8.19
C PRO A 17 -2.41 -20.28 6.88
N PRO A 18 -1.97 -21.48 6.44
CA PRO A 18 -2.47 -22.10 5.20
C PRO A 18 -4.00 -22.22 5.12
N ARG A 19 -4.66 -22.53 6.25
CA ARG A 19 -6.13 -22.59 6.35
C ARG A 19 -6.82 -21.25 6.01
N VAL A 20 -6.20 -20.14 6.39
CA VAL A 20 -6.71 -18.79 6.14
C VAL A 20 -6.47 -18.43 4.68
N ARG A 21 -5.28 -18.77 4.15
CA ARG A 21 -4.97 -18.59 2.71
C ARG A 21 -6.00 -19.28 1.82
N LEU A 22 -6.38 -20.52 2.15
CA LEU A 22 -7.40 -21.26 1.41
C LEU A 22 -8.77 -20.57 1.48
N ARG A 23 -9.22 -20.19 2.69
CA ARG A 23 -10.51 -19.48 2.85
C ARG A 23 -10.57 -18.17 2.09
N VAL A 24 -9.51 -17.37 2.13
CA VAL A 24 -9.44 -16.11 1.39
C VAL A 24 -9.47 -16.39 -0.11
N PHE A 25 -8.72 -17.38 -0.60
CA PHE A 25 -8.77 -17.77 -2.01
C PHE A 25 -10.18 -18.17 -2.46
N GLU A 26 -10.86 -19.02 -1.67
CA GLU A 26 -12.23 -19.49 -1.95
C GLU A 26 -13.26 -18.36 -1.89
N LYS A 27 -13.16 -17.48 -0.88
CA LYS A 27 -14.03 -16.30 -0.71
C LYS A 27 -14.03 -15.41 -1.95
N PHE A 28 -12.88 -15.26 -2.59
CA PHE A 28 -12.72 -14.45 -3.79
C PHE A 28 -12.76 -15.26 -5.09
N GLY A 29 -13.21 -16.53 -5.04
CA GLY A 29 -13.39 -17.38 -6.21
C GLY A 29 -12.10 -17.71 -6.96
N GLY A 30 -10.94 -17.62 -6.29
CA GLY A 30 -9.64 -17.76 -6.93
C GLY A 30 -9.34 -16.68 -7.97
N ILE A 31 -9.90 -15.48 -7.81
CA ILE A 31 -9.70 -14.35 -8.71
C ILE A 31 -8.72 -13.36 -8.08
N CYS A 32 -7.71 -12.96 -8.83
CA CYS A 32 -6.82 -11.87 -8.45
C CYS A 32 -7.62 -10.57 -8.30
N GLN A 33 -7.66 -10.00 -7.10
CA GLN A 33 -8.45 -8.79 -6.85
C GLN A 33 -7.84 -7.51 -7.43
N LEU A 34 -6.57 -7.55 -7.82
CA LEU A 34 -5.90 -6.41 -8.46
C LEU A 34 -6.09 -6.36 -9.98
N SER A 35 -6.26 -7.52 -10.64
CA SER A 35 -6.38 -7.59 -12.11
C SER A 35 -7.69 -8.17 -12.62
N GLY A 36 -8.51 -8.77 -11.74
CA GLY A 36 -9.72 -9.50 -12.13
C GLY A 36 -9.47 -10.84 -12.84
N ARG A 37 -8.20 -11.22 -13.05
CA ARG A 37 -7.84 -12.49 -13.70
C ARG A 37 -8.04 -13.66 -12.75
N LYS A 38 -8.57 -14.78 -13.25
CA LYS A 38 -8.54 -16.06 -12.54
C LYS A 38 -7.09 -16.51 -12.30
N ILE A 39 -6.82 -16.95 -11.07
CA ILE A 39 -5.55 -17.55 -10.67
C ILE A 39 -5.61 -19.03 -11.05
N MET A 40 -4.70 -19.44 -11.91
CA MET A 40 -4.61 -20.80 -12.44
C MET A 40 -3.60 -21.63 -11.65
N PRO A 41 -3.69 -22.97 -11.69
CA PRO A 41 -2.64 -23.83 -11.14
C PRO A 41 -1.27 -23.48 -11.74
N GLY A 42 -0.27 -23.28 -10.87
CA GLY A 42 1.08 -22.87 -11.27
C GLY A 42 1.32 -21.36 -11.25
N ASP A 43 0.28 -20.52 -11.15
CA ASP A 43 0.47 -19.08 -10.96
C ASP A 43 1.04 -18.78 -9.57
N GLU A 44 2.05 -17.91 -9.51
CA GLU A 44 2.52 -17.34 -8.25
C GLU A 44 1.55 -16.24 -7.77
N TRP A 45 1.01 -16.42 -6.56
CA TRP A 45 0.11 -15.47 -5.94
C TRP A 45 0.35 -15.36 -4.43
N ASP A 46 0.06 -14.18 -3.91
CA ASP A 46 0.20 -13.83 -2.50
C ASP A 46 -1.12 -13.28 -1.95
N LEU A 47 -1.17 -13.17 -0.62
CA LEU A 47 -2.21 -12.40 0.04
C LEU A 47 -1.72 -10.97 0.22
N ASP A 48 -2.54 -10.04 -0.22
CA ASP A 48 -2.30 -8.61 -0.15
C ASP A 48 -3.35 -7.96 0.74
N HIS A 49 -2.96 -6.91 1.45
CA HIS A 49 -3.87 -6.15 2.31
C HIS A 49 -4.74 -5.23 1.46
N ILE A 50 -6.05 -5.40 1.50
CA ILE A 50 -7.02 -4.52 0.80
C ILE A 50 -6.74 -3.06 1.17
N LYS A 51 -6.58 -2.81 2.46
CA LYS A 51 -6.10 -1.54 3.01
C LYS A 51 -4.71 -1.76 3.60
N ALA A 52 -3.72 -1.03 3.10
CA ALA A 52 -2.35 -1.10 3.62
C ALA A 52 -2.28 -0.77 5.13
N ILE A 53 -1.40 -1.46 5.86
CA ILE A 53 -1.25 -1.33 7.33
C ILE A 53 -0.92 0.11 7.73
N TRP A 54 0.01 0.75 7.03
CA TRP A 54 0.40 2.15 7.31
C TRP A 54 -0.75 3.16 7.11
N ARG A 55 -1.80 2.78 6.38
CA ARG A 55 -3.05 3.56 6.21
C ARG A 55 -4.12 3.20 7.25
N GLY A 56 -3.78 2.44 8.29
CA GLY A 56 -4.71 1.91 9.27
C GLY A 56 -5.50 0.71 8.75
N GLY A 57 -4.88 -0.13 7.93
CA GLY A 57 -5.34 -1.49 7.67
C GLY A 57 -4.89 -2.44 8.77
N GLU A 58 -5.63 -3.51 8.97
CA GLU A 58 -5.33 -4.52 9.99
C GLU A 58 -4.77 -5.79 9.35
N HIS A 59 -3.86 -6.49 10.04
CA HIS A 59 -3.36 -7.78 9.61
C HIS A 59 -4.35 -8.90 9.94
N ARG A 60 -5.49 -8.94 9.23
CA ARG A 60 -6.60 -9.87 9.47
C ARG A 60 -7.23 -10.36 8.18
N GLU A 61 -7.90 -11.50 8.25
CA GLU A 61 -8.51 -12.19 7.11
C GLU A 61 -9.50 -11.32 6.31
N SER A 62 -10.32 -10.50 6.97
CA SER A 62 -11.25 -9.60 6.27
C SER A 62 -10.55 -8.50 5.46
N ASN A 63 -9.31 -8.16 5.80
CA ASN A 63 -8.49 -7.18 5.09
C ASN A 63 -7.51 -7.84 4.12
N LEU A 64 -7.62 -9.14 3.84
CA LEU A 64 -6.73 -9.85 2.91
C LEU A 64 -7.50 -10.29 1.66
N HIS A 65 -6.83 -10.23 0.51
CA HIS A 65 -7.33 -10.79 -0.74
C HIS A 65 -6.23 -11.46 -1.57
N PRO A 66 -6.55 -12.44 -2.44
CA PRO A 66 -5.56 -13.04 -3.30
C PRO A 66 -5.18 -12.11 -4.44
N ALA A 67 -3.88 -11.99 -4.70
CA ALA A 67 -3.33 -11.21 -5.79
C ALA A 67 -2.18 -11.97 -6.48
N LEU A 68 -2.14 -11.91 -7.82
CA LEU A 68 -0.98 -12.39 -8.56
C LEU A 68 0.28 -11.64 -8.12
N ARG A 69 1.39 -12.36 -7.96
CA ARG A 69 2.62 -11.81 -7.37
C ARG A 69 3.17 -10.60 -8.13
N GLU A 70 3.06 -10.62 -9.45
CA GLU A 70 3.42 -9.47 -10.31
C GLU A 70 2.59 -8.23 -9.97
N LYS A 71 1.25 -8.37 -9.94
CA LYS A 71 0.33 -7.27 -9.64
C LYS A 71 0.42 -6.78 -8.21
N HIS A 72 0.69 -7.69 -7.28
CA HIS A 72 0.97 -7.34 -5.90
C HIS A 72 2.23 -6.47 -5.81
N ARG A 73 3.31 -6.83 -6.51
CA ARG A 73 4.55 -6.02 -6.53
C ARG A 73 4.36 -4.63 -7.14
N GLU A 74 3.58 -4.52 -8.22
CA GLU A 74 3.21 -3.22 -8.81
C GLU A 74 2.53 -2.33 -7.76
N LYS A 75 1.46 -2.82 -7.12
CA LYS A 75 0.76 -2.10 -6.05
C LYS A 75 1.68 -1.72 -4.89
N SER A 76 2.50 -2.67 -4.40
CA SER A 76 3.42 -2.38 -3.29
C SER A 76 4.43 -1.28 -3.63
N GLY A 77 4.89 -1.21 -4.87
CA GLY A 77 5.79 -0.14 -5.34
C GLY A 77 5.14 1.24 -5.35
N ASP A 78 3.88 1.30 -5.81
CA ASP A 78 3.08 2.53 -5.80
C ASP A 78 2.81 3.00 -4.37
N GLU A 79 2.37 2.09 -3.49
CA GLU A 79 2.09 2.40 -2.09
C GLU A 79 3.34 2.87 -1.33
N GLN A 80 4.49 2.25 -1.58
CA GLN A 80 5.76 2.67 -0.98
C GLN A 80 6.16 4.08 -1.44
N SER A 81 5.93 4.41 -2.72
CA SER A 81 6.18 5.74 -3.26
C SER A 81 5.27 6.80 -2.60
N GLU A 82 4.00 6.47 -2.40
CA GLU A 82 3.04 7.34 -1.72
C GLU A 82 3.39 7.53 -0.24
N GLN A 83 3.77 6.46 0.47
CA GLN A 83 4.21 6.51 1.86
C GLN A 83 5.47 7.37 2.01
N ALA A 84 6.48 7.18 1.15
CA ALA A 84 7.72 7.96 1.19
C ALA A 84 7.47 9.46 0.98
N LYS A 85 6.49 9.82 0.13
CA LYS A 85 6.06 11.21 -0.05
C LYS A 85 5.39 11.75 1.22
N ALA A 86 4.47 11.00 1.82
CA ALA A 86 3.79 11.40 3.05
C ALA A 86 4.79 11.62 4.19
N ASP A 87 5.73 10.69 4.38
CA ASP A 87 6.80 10.78 5.38
C ASP A 87 7.70 11.99 5.13
N ARG A 88 8.06 12.27 3.88
CA ARG A 88 8.84 13.46 3.51
C ARG A 88 8.11 14.75 3.87
N VAL A 89 6.81 14.85 3.56
CA VAL A 89 6.00 16.02 3.90
C VAL A 89 5.91 16.18 5.41
N ARG A 90 5.65 15.10 6.14
CA ARG A 90 5.60 15.12 7.61
C ARG A 90 6.94 15.55 8.22
N LYS A 91 8.06 15.00 7.75
CA LYS A 91 9.41 15.39 8.19
C LYS A 91 9.70 16.86 7.95
N LYS A 92 9.25 17.44 6.83
CA LYS A 92 9.38 18.88 6.54
C LYS A 92 8.56 19.71 7.52
N HIS A 93 7.31 19.31 7.78
CA HIS A 93 6.44 20.01 8.72
C HIS A 93 6.98 19.99 10.15
N LEU A 94 7.60 18.88 10.56
CA LEU A 94 8.23 18.73 11.87
C LEU A 94 9.64 19.35 11.96
N GLY A 95 10.19 19.91 10.88
CA GLY A 95 11.54 20.49 10.87
C GLY A 95 12.70 19.46 10.92
N ILE A 96 12.41 18.16 10.79
CA ILE A 96 13.41 17.08 10.82
C ILE A 96 14.05 16.90 9.43
N TRP A 97 13.37 17.33 8.38
CA TRP A 97 13.89 17.24 7.01
C TRP A 97 15.07 18.20 6.80
N PRO A 98 16.21 17.74 6.24
CA PRO A 98 17.36 18.60 6.01
C PRO A 98 17.01 19.84 5.19
N SER A 99 17.44 21.01 5.65
CA SER A 99 17.28 22.26 4.91
C SER A 99 18.01 22.18 3.57
N SER A 100 17.35 22.66 2.51
CA SER A 100 18.02 22.80 1.21
C SER A 100 19.23 23.73 1.35
N ARG A 101 20.41 23.24 0.98
CA ARG A 101 21.61 24.08 0.81
C ARG A 101 21.54 24.92 -0.46
N ALA A 102 20.71 24.53 -1.42
CA ALA A 102 20.52 25.28 -2.65
C ALA A 102 19.72 26.56 -2.37
N LYS A 103 20.32 27.70 -2.69
CA LYS A 103 19.63 28.99 -2.73
C LYS A 103 18.70 29.02 -3.95
N ILE A 104 17.46 29.45 -3.76
CA ILE A 104 16.52 29.64 -4.87
C ILE A 104 17.10 30.73 -5.79
N LYS A 105 17.40 30.36 -7.03
CA LYS A 105 17.81 31.28 -8.10
C LYS A 105 16.61 31.55 -9.00
N SER A 106 15.58 32.24 -8.50
CA SER A 106 14.42 32.64 -9.31
C SER A 106 14.60 34.05 -9.85
N ARG A 107 14.03 34.32 -11.04
CA ARG A 107 13.89 35.70 -11.53
C ARG A 107 12.99 36.48 -10.56
N GLY A 108 13.28 37.76 -10.34
CA GLY A 108 12.40 38.62 -9.54
C GLY A 108 10.98 38.65 -10.11
N PHE A 109 9.99 38.88 -9.25
CA PHE A 109 8.59 39.06 -9.68
C PHE A 109 8.52 40.15 -10.74
N ALA A 110 7.76 39.91 -11.81
CA ALA A 110 7.57 40.89 -12.87
C ALA A 110 6.91 42.15 -12.28
N LYS A 111 7.44 43.33 -12.60
CA LYS A 111 6.79 44.59 -12.24
C LYS A 111 5.47 44.68 -13.01
N THR A 112 4.36 44.79 -12.30
CA THR A 112 3.00 44.84 -12.88
C THR A 112 2.51 46.27 -13.15
N ARG A 113 3.26 47.29 -12.71
CA ARG A 113 2.95 48.70 -12.94
C ARG A 113 4.20 49.44 -13.44
N ASN A 114 3.99 50.34 -14.39
CA ASN A 114 5.01 51.30 -14.81
C ASN A 114 5.12 52.39 -13.74
N ALA A 115 6.32 52.61 -13.21
CA ALA A 115 6.61 53.87 -12.55
C ALA A 115 6.75 54.90 -13.67
N GLY A 116 5.80 55.84 -13.72
CA GLY A 116 5.86 56.99 -14.62
C GLY A 116 7.04 57.88 -14.31
#